data_AF-A0A7S2FBF0-F1
#
_entry.id   AF-A0A7S2FBF0-F1
#
_cell.length_a   1.000
_cell.length_b   1.000
_cell.length_c   1.000
_cell.angle_alpha   90.00
_cell.angle_beta   90.00
_cell.angle_gamma   90.00
#
_symmetry.space_group_name_H-M   'P 1'
#
loop_
_entity.id
_entity.type
_entity.pdbx_description
1 polymer ?
#
loop_
_entity_poly.entity_id
_entity_poly.type
_entity_poly.pdbx_seq_one_letter_code
_entity_poly.pdbx_strand_id
1 'polypeptide(L)'
;IKKRHSHTNLLVGGFKNYAQMEEMGEREINDWLDRFFVLRVSTNMLISQYLEIARGPTKPAGSDESVCNPYQSSINPNCDPTYIARHAAEVITELCKQWYGCSPEI
;
A
#
# COMPACT_ATOMS: atom_id res chain seq x y z
N ILE A 1 6.58 -7.45 10.63
CA ILE A 1 5.91 -6.71 9.54
C ILE A 1 6.89 -5.85 8.73
N LYS A 2 7.83 -5.10 9.37
CA LYS A 2 9.02 -4.49 8.70
C LYS A 2 9.80 -5.45 7.76
N LYS A 3 9.89 -6.74 8.11
CA LYS A 3 10.52 -7.78 7.26
C LYS A 3 9.84 -7.98 5.89
N ARG A 4 8.52 -7.84 5.75
CA ARG A 4 7.83 -8.13 4.48
C ARG A 4 8.10 -7.07 3.40
N HIS A 5 8.19 -5.79 3.77
CA HIS A 5 8.55 -4.72 2.84
C HIS A 5 10.04 -4.70 2.50
N SER A 6 10.93 -5.02 3.46
CA SER A 6 12.34 -5.26 3.17
C SER A 6 12.52 -6.29 2.06
N HIS A 7 11.82 -7.43 2.12
CA HIS A 7 11.84 -8.45 1.06
C HIS A 7 11.26 -7.97 -0.28
N THR A 8 10.36 -6.98 -0.27
CA THR A 8 9.74 -6.48 -1.51
C THR A 8 10.69 -5.58 -2.26
N ASN A 9 11.34 -4.67 -1.54
CA ASN A 9 12.36 -3.80 -2.11
C ASN A 9 13.55 -4.64 -2.61
N LEU A 10 13.90 -5.71 -1.89
CA LEU A 10 14.91 -6.67 -2.33
C LEU A 10 14.48 -7.42 -3.60
N LEU A 11 13.23 -7.87 -3.67
CA LEU A 11 12.72 -8.60 -4.84
C LEU A 11 12.61 -7.69 -6.07
N VAL A 12 12.12 -6.46 -5.91
CA VAL A 12 12.08 -5.46 -7.00
C VAL A 12 13.49 -5.08 -7.43
N GLY A 13 14.42 -4.90 -6.49
CA GLY A 13 15.83 -4.65 -6.80
C GLY A 13 16.49 -5.82 -7.54
N GLY A 14 16.24 -7.07 -7.11
CA GLY A 14 16.73 -8.27 -7.76
C GLY A 14 16.14 -8.46 -9.16
N PHE A 15 14.84 -8.23 -9.31
CA PHE A 15 14.16 -8.28 -10.60
C PHE A 15 14.70 -7.21 -11.57
N LYS A 16 14.96 -5.99 -11.08
CA LYS A 16 15.57 -4.94 -11.90
C LYS A 16 16.94 -5.37 -12.43
N ASN A 17 17.79 -5.96 -11.59
CA ASN A 17 19.09 -6.45 -12.01
C ASN A 17 18.97 -7.60 -13.04
N TYR A 18 18.05 -8.53 -12.82
CA TYR A 18 17.77 -9.62 -13.75
C TYR A 18 17.27 -9.10 -15.11
N ALA A 19 16.31 -8.18 -15.10
CA ALA A 19 15.76 -7.57 -16.31
C ALA A 19 16.82 -6.82 -17.12
N GLN A 20 17.81 -6.21 -16.45
CA GLN A 20 18.96 -5.58 -17.11
C GLN A 20 19.95 -6.59 -17.69
N MET A 21 20.15 -7.75 -17.05
CA MET A 21 21.03 -8.81 -17.55
C MET A 21 20.45 -9.54 -18.76
N GLU A 22 19.13 -9.78 -18.77
CA GLU A 22 18.42 -10.49 -19.83
C GLU A 22 17.91 -9.57 -20.95
N GLU A 23 18.26 -8.28 -20.92
CA GLU A 23 17.76 -7.25 -21.87
C GLU A 23 16.23 -7.31 -22.08
N MET A 24 15.48 -7.55 -20.99
CA MET A 24 14.03 -7.68 -21.06
C MET A 24 13.41 -6.41 -21.63
N GLY A 25 12.44 -6.59 -22.54
CA GLY A 25 11.67 -5.47 -23.07
C GLY A 25 10.82 -4.82 -21.97
N GLU A 26 10.68 -3.49 -22.04
CA GLU A 26 9.87 -2.70 -21.09
C GLU A 26 8.44 -3.26 -20.92
N ARG A 27 7.86 -3.77 -22.01
CA ARG A 27 6.53 -4.37 -21.99
C ARG A 27 6.45 -5.64 -21.13
N GLU A 28 7.47 -6.49 -21.19
CA GLU A 28 7.52 -7.72 -20.38
C GLU A 28 7.76 -7.42 -18.92
N ILE A 29 8.59 -6.41 -18.63
CA ILE A 29 8.81 -5.90 -17.28
C ILE A 29 7.50 -5.41 -16.67
N ASN A 30 6.73 -4.60 -17.41
CA ASN A 30 5.47 -4.05 -16.93
C ASN A 30 4.42 -5.14 -16.70
N ASP A 31 4.22 -6.08 -17.64
CA ASP A 31 3.27 -7.19 -17.47
C ASP A 31 3.62 -8.06 -16.27
N TRP A 32 4.90 -8.32 -16.03
CA TRP A 32 5.32 -9.09 -14.86
C TRP A 32 5.08 -8.33 -13.55
N LEU A 33 5.43 -7.05 -13.49
CA LEU A 33 5.24 -6.22 -12.29
C LEU A 33 3.76 -6.08 -11.95
N ASP A 34 2.90 -5.85 -12.94
CA ASP A 34 1.45 -5.75 -12.74
C ASP A 34 0.89 -7.03 -12.11
N ARG A 35 1.22 -8.19 -12.68
CA ARG A 35 0.79 -9.49 -12.13
C ARG A 35 1.32 -9.72 -10.72
N PHE A 36 2.59 -9.40 -10.48
CA PHE A 36 3.21 -9.56 -9.17
C PHE A 36 2.53 -8.70 -8.10
N PHE A 37 2.31 -7.42 -8.37
CA PHE A 37 1.69 -6.51 -7.41
C PHE A 37 0.21 -6.85 -7.18
N VAL A 38 -0.54 -7.22 -8.22
CA VAL A 38 -1.94 -7.67 -8.07
C VAL A 38 -2.02 -8.91 -7.18
N LEU A 39 -1.21 -9.95 -7.43
CA LEU A 39 -1.18 -11.17 -6.62
C LEU A 39 -0.84 -10.89 -5.16
N ARG A 40 0.07 -9.95 -4.93
CA ARG A 40 0.47 -9.56 -3.58
C ARG A 40 -0.65 -8.82 -2.84
N VAL A 41 -1.30 -7.85 -3.49
CA VAL A 41 -2.41 -7.08 -2.90
C VAL A 41 -3.57 -8.02 -2.58
N SER A 42 -3.93 -8.91 -3.50
CA SER A 42 -5.03 -9.87 -3.29
C SER A 42 -4.73 -10.84 -2.15
N THR A 43 -3.51 -11.40 -2.09
CA THR A 43 -3.10 -12.27 -0.99
C THR A 43 -3.15 -11.55 0.37
N ASN A 44 -2.69 -10.30 0.42
CA ASN A 44 -2.75 -9.51 1.66
C ASN A 44 -4.20 -9.20 2.06
N MET A 45 -5.07 -8.93 1.08
CA MET A 45 -6.50 -8.73 1.31
C MET A 45 -7.13 -9.98 1.93
N LEU A 46 -6.94 -11.15 1.31
CA LEU A 46 -7.49 -12.43 1.81
C LEU A 46 -7.01 -12.75 3.22
N ILE A 47 -5.70 -12.60 3.48
CA ILE A 47 -5.14 -12.85 4.82
C ILE A 47 -5.69 -11.85 5.84
N SER A 48 -5.75 -10.57 5.49
CA SER A 48 -6.25 -9.53 6.41
C SER A 48 -7.71 -9.79 6.77
N GLN A 49 -8.56 -10.08 5.79
CA GLN A 49 -9.97 -10.40 6.00
C GLN A 49 -10.17 -11.68 6.82
N TYR A 50 -9.40 -12.73 6.52
CA TYR A 50 -9.44 -13.97 7.30
C TYR A 50 -9.07 -13.72 8.77
N LEU A 51 -8.01 -12.96 9.03
CA LEU A 51 -7.57 -12.63 10.39
C LEU A 51 -8.58 -11.76 11.13
N GLU A 52 -9.22 -10.80 10.44
CA GLU A 52 -10.25 -9.95 11.05
C GLU A 52 -11.49 -10.76 11.43
N ILE A 53 -11.96 -11.65 10.56
CA ILE A 53 -13.08 -12.56 10.88
C ILE A 53 -12.69 -13.50 12.03
N ALA A 54 -11.49 -14.08 12.00
CA ALA A 54 -11.01 -15.02 13.01
C ALA A 54 -10.80 -14.40 14.41
N ARG A 55 -10.57 -13.07 14.49
CA ARG A 55 -10.42 -12.35 15.77
C ARG A 55 -11.74 -12.17 16.53
N GLY A 56 -12.89 -12.36 15.87
CA GLY A 56 -14.21 -12.25 16.50
C GLY A 56 -14.54 -10.83 17.02
N PRO A 57 -15.73 -10.62 17.61
CA PRO A 57 -16.28 -9.29 17.89
C PRO A 57 -15.66 -8.59 19.11
N THR A 58 -14.51 -9.03 19.62
CA THR A 58 -13.95 -8.52 20.89
C THR A 58 -13.27 -7.15 20.77
N LYS A 59 -13.14 -6.57 19.57
CA LYS A 59 -12.88 -5.13 19.38
C LYS A 59 -13.44 -4.69 18.02
N PRO A 60 -14.27 -3.63 17.95
CA PRO A 60 -14.67 -3.07 16.67
C PRO A 60 -13.41 -2.54 15.98
N ALA A 61 -13.18 -2.95 14.73
CA ALA A 61 -12.09 -2.50 13.86
C ALA A 61 -12.15 -1.00 13.48
N GLY A 62 -12.85 -0.18 14.27
CA GLY A 62 -13.16 1.22 13.99
C GLY A 62 -13.09 2.17 15.19
N SER A 63 -12.54 1.76 16.35
CA SER A 63 -12.39 2.67 17.50
C SER A 63 -11.01 3.31 17.65
N ASP A 64 -10.03 2.93 16.82
CA ASP A 64 -8.73 3.59 16.76
C ASP A 64 -8.47 4.05 15.32
N GLU A 65 -9.14 5.12 14.92
CA GLU A 65 -8.73 5.94 13.76
C GLU A 65 -7.25 6.37 13.84
N SER A 66 -6.64 6.27 15.02
CA SER A 66 -5.23 6.58 15.31
C SER A 66 -4.23 5.50 14.86
N VAL A 67 -4.66 4.25 14.59
CA VAL A 67 -3.76 3.21 14.07
C VAL A 67 -4.40 2.50 12.89
N CYS A 68 -4.78 3.28 11.87
CA CYS A 68 -4.86 2.79 10.50
C CYS A 68 -3.49 2.24 10.12
N ASN A 69 -3.26 0.95 10.41
CA ASN A 69 -2.12 0.25 9.88
C ASN A 69 -2.32 0.23 8.35
N PRO A 70 -1.51 0.95 7.56
CA PRO A 70 -1.70 1.06 6.10
C PRO A 70 -1.56 -0.29 5.39
N TYR A 71 -1.24 -1.35 6.14
CA TYR A 71 -1.03 -2.71 5.68
C TYR A 71 -2.13 -3.69 6.11
N GLN A 72 -3.17 -3.22 6.81
CA GLN A 72 -4.36 -4.01 7.11
C GLN A 72 -5.45 -3.69 6.09
N SER A 73 -5.70 -4.62 5.19
CA SER A 73 -6.77 -4.46 4.21
C SER A 73 -8.11 -4.70 4.90
N SER A 74 -8.81 -3.61 5.23
CA SER A 74 -10.15 -3.63 5.80
C SER A 74 -11.16 -3.04 4.81
N ILE A 75 -12.41 -3.49 4.89
CA ILE A 75 -13.50 -2.97 4.08
C ILE A 75 -14.37 -2.14 5.02
N ASN A 76 -14.35 -0.82 4.84
CA ASN A 76 -15.25 0.08 5.56
C ASN A 76 -16.57 0.20 4.76
N PRO A 77 -17.72 -0.23 5.32
CA PRO A 77 -19.01 -0.12 4.65
C PRO A 77 -19.50 1.34 4.50
N ASN A 78 -19.02 2.27 5.34
CA ASN A 78 -19.37 3.69 5.33
C ASN A 78 -18.19 4.54 4.86
N CYS A 79 -17.58 4.15 3.74
CA CYS A 79 -16.42 4.86 3.19
C CYS A 79 -16.81 6.25 2.66
N ASP A 80 -16.25 7.31 3.24
CA ASP A 80 -16.34 8.67 2.70
C ASP A 80 -15.13 8.96 1.79
N PRO A 81 -15.30 8.97 0.46
CA PRO A 81 -14.20 9.23 -0.47
C PRO A 81 -13.66 10.67 -0.35
N THR A 82 -14.50 11.64 0.03
CA THR A 82 -14.09 13.04 0.14
C THR A 82 -13.16 13.24 1.33
N TYR A 83 -13.47 12.60 2.46
CA TYR A 83 -12.57 12.59 3.62
C TYR A 83 -11.20 11.97 3.29
N ILE A 84 -11.19 10.82 2.60
CA ILE A 84 -9.94 10.14 2.22
C ILE A 84 -9.09 11.02 1.29
N ALA A 85 -9.72 11.65 0.29
CA ALA A 85 -9.03 12.54 -0.63
C ALA A 85 -8.42 13.74 0.09
N ARG A 86 -9.16 14.37 1.01
CA ARG A 86 -8.66 15.50 1.81
C ARG A 86 -7.51 15.08 2.71
N HIS A 87 -7.63 13.96 3.41
CA HIS A 87 -6.57 13.45 4.27
C HIS A 87 -5.29 13.14 3.48
N ALA A 88 -5.41 12.50 2.30
CA ALA A 88 -4.26 12.24 1.44
C ALA A 88 -3.60 13.55 0.95
N ALA A 89 -4.40 14.55 0.59
CA ALA A 89 -3.92 15.87 0.20
C ALA A 89 -3.16 16.55 1.35
N GLU A 90 -3.68 16.53 2.57
CA GLU A 90 -3.03 17.09 3.76
C GLU A 90 -1.67 16.44 4.04
N VAL A 91 -1.59 15.10 3.95
CA VAL A 91 -0.32 14.36 4.14
C VAL A 91 0.71 14.75 3.08
N ILE A 92 0.30 14.91 1.83
CA ILE A 92 1.19 15.31 0.74
C ILE A 92 1.61 16.77 0.89
N THR A 93 0.70 17.67 1.27
CA THR A 93 1.00 19.07 1.53
C THR A 93 2.04 19.23 2.62
N GLU A 94 1.93 18.47 3.71
CA GLU A 94 2.92 18.46 4.78
C GLU A 94 4.27 17.94 4.27
N LEU A 95 4.28 16.85 3.50
CA LEU A 95 5.51 16.33 2.87
C LEU A 95 6.15 17.37 1.93
N CYS A 96 5.35 18.05 1.10
CA CYS A 96 5.84 19.08 0.19
C CYS A 96 6.44 20.27 0.94
N LYS A 97 5.79 20.73 2.02
CA LYS A 97 6.34 21.80 2.86
C LYS A 97 7.67 21.40 3.49
N GLN A 98 7.81 20.14 3.93
CA GLN A 98 9.05 19.64 4.52
C GLN A 98 10.21 19.58 3.51
N TRP A 99 9.95 19.12 2.28
CA TRP A 99 11.02 18.92 1.28
C TRP A 99 11.29 20.15 0.41
N TYR A 100 10.28 20.97 0.13
CA TYR A 100 10.34 22.07 -0.86
C TYR A 100 10.02 23.44 -0.26
N GLY A 101 9.59 23.53 1.01
CA GLY A 101 9.29 24.79 1.69
C GLY A 101 7.99 25.48 1.25
N CYS A 102 7.31 24.96 0.22
CA CYS A 102 6.02 25.43 -0.27
C CYS A 102 5.14 24.24 -0.70
N SER A 103 3.84 24.48 -0.80
CA SER A 103 2.88 23.49 -1.31
C SER A 103 1.83 24.22 -2.15
N PRO A 104 1.40 23.63 -3.28
CA PRO A 104 0.31 24.17 -4.07
C PRO A 104 -1.01 24.15 -3.29
N GLU A 105 -1.87 25.14 -3.52
CA GLU A 105 -3.27 25.10 -3.06
C GLU A 105 -4.03 24.02 -3.84
N ILE A 106 -4.80 23.20 -3.11
CA ILE A 106 -5.59 22.06 -3.59
C ILE A 106 -7.07 22.40 -3.46
#